data_AF-A0A7S2E4J8-F1
#
_entry.id   AF-A0A7S2E4J8-F1
#
_cell.length_a   1.000
_cell.length_b   1.000
_cell.length_c   1.000
_cell.angle_alpha   90.00
_cell.angle_beta   90.00
_cell.angle_gamma   90.00
#
_symmetry.space_group_name_H-M   'P 1'
#
loop_
_entity.id
_entity.type
_entity.pdbx_description
1 polymer ?
#
loop_
_entity_poly.entity_id
_entity_poly.type
_entity_poly.pdbx_seq_one_letter_code
_entity_poly.pdbx_strand_id
1 'polypeptide(L)'
;YHQCSWLAFIFGDYGLASKMVEKINEIDTSTYPAFMISSYAFVEGLVSYALAHKTNEAKWEILGRNATDKMFQYASIVPINFQHKLLLLQAESLFFSGDSMNASKYYDAAIKTAGENNFI
;
A
#
# COMPACT_ATOMS: atom_id res chain seq x y z
N TYR A 1 15.56 0.65 0.06
CA TYR A 1 14.54 1.33 -0.78
C TYR A 1 13.18 1.44 -0.09
N HIS A 2 12.62 0.35 0.46
CA HIS A 2 11.34 0.39 1.21
C HIS A 2 11.30 1.39 2.36
N GLN A 3 12.26 1.30 3.30
CA GLN A 3 12.31 2.22 4.44
C GLN A 3 12.43 3.67 3.98
N CYS A 4 13.21 3.94 2.92
CA CYS A 4 13.32 5.27 2.35
C CYS A 4 12.03 5.74 1.67
N SER A 5 11.31 4.86 0.97
CA SER A 5 10.02 5.16 0.34
C SER A 5 8.95 5.47 1.39
N TRP A 6 8.89 4.65 2.45
CA TRP A 6 8.01 4.89 3.60
C TRP A 6 8.34 6.21 4.32
N LEU A 7 9.62 6.46 4.61
CA LEU A 7 10.07 7.70 5.26
C LEU A 7 9.74 8.93 4.38
N ALA A 8 10.03 8.85 3.08
CA ALA A 8 9.69 9.91 2.13
C ALA A 8 8.17 10.16 2.08
N PHE A 9 7.38 9.09 2.10
CA PHE A 9 5.92 9.18 2.17
C PHE A 9 5.43 9.87 3.44
N ILE A 10 5.86 9.43 4.63
CA ILE A 10 5.38 10.02 5.89
C ILE A 10 5.85 11.47 6.09
N PHE A 11 6.99 11.85 5.51
CA PHE A 11 7.50 13.23 5.55
C PHE A 11 7.02 14.08 4.36
N GLY A 12 6.17 13.54 3.48
CA GLY A 12 5.57 14.27 2.37
C GLY A 12 6.51 14.58 1.19
N ASP A 13 7.69 13.94 1.13
CA ASP A 13 8.59 14.01 -0.04
C ASP A 13 8.16 12.98 -1.10
N TYR A 14 7.06 13.30 -1.79
CA TYR A 14 6.50 12.44 -2.83
C TYR A 14 7.41 12.29 -4.06
N GLY A 15 8.33 13.22 -4.28
CA GLY A 15 9.31 13.14 -5.38
C GLY A 15 10.41 12.11 -5.10
N LEU A 16 10.83 11.97 -3.84
CA LEU A 16 11.70 10.89 -3.42
C LEU A 16 10.94 9.56 -3.33
N ALA A 17 9.70 9.58 -2.84
CA ALA A 17 8.87 8.38 -2.70
C ALA A 17 8.63 7.68 -4.05
N SER A 18 8.29 8.45 -5.10
CA SER A 18 8.08 7.93 -6.47
C SER A 18 9.33 7.25 -7.03
N LYS A 19 10.49 7.91 -6.96
CA LYS A 19 11.78 7.35 -7.41
C LYS A 19 12.13 6.05 -6.68
N MET A 20 11.79 5.96 -5.40
CA MET A 20 12.05 4.75 -4.62
C MET A 20 11.09 3.61 -4.99
N VAL A 21 9.83 3.91 -5.34
CA VAL A 21 8.88 2.91 -5.86
C VAL A 21 9.32 2.38 -7.23
N GLU A 22 9.76 3.27 -8.12
CA GLU A 22 10.32 2.86 -9.43
C GLU A 22 11.50 1.90 -9.25
N LYS A 23 12.43 2.23 -8.34
CA LYS A 23 13.54 1.34 -8.00
C LYS A 23 13.11 0.03 -7.35
N ILE A 24 12.02 0.00 -6.57
CA ILE A 24 11.50 -1.25 -6.00
C ILE A 24 10.97 -2.17 -7.11
N ASN A 25 10.34 -1.61 -8.15
CA ASN A 25 9.85 -2.37 -9.29
C ASN A 25 10.96 -2.98 -10.16
N GLU A 26 12.16 -2.41 -10.13
CA GLU A 26 13.33 -2.93 -10.84
C GLU A 26 14.04 -4.08 -10.09
N ILE A 27 13.70 -4.33 -8.82
CA ILE A 27 14.37 -5.35 -8.01
C ILE A 27 13.78 -6.73 -8.32
N ASP A 28 14.65 -7.69 -8.64
CA ASP A 28 14.28 -9.10 -8.66
C ASP A 28 13.97 -9.55 -7.22
N THR A 29 12.68 -9.81 -6.96
CA THR A 29 12.17 -10.19 -5.65
C THR A 29 12.31 -11.68 -5.35
N SER A 30 12.76 -12.49 -6.32
CA SER A 30 12.83 -13.96 -6.21
C SER A 30 13.73 -14.47 -5.06
N THR A 31 14.70 -13.66 -4.64
CA THR A 31 15.66 -13.99 -3.58
C THR A 31 15.31 -13.40 -2.22
N TYR A 32 14.23 -12.61 -2.12
CA TYR A 32 13.85 -11.95 -0.87
C TYR A 32 12.88 -12.78 -0.03
N PRO A 33 12.98 -12.72 1.31
CA PRO A 33 11.98 -13.29 2.21
C PRO A 33 10.58 -12.71 1.96
N ALA A 34 9.55 -13.55 2.02
CA ALA A 34 8.15 -13.16 1.76
C ALA A 34 7.65 -11.98 2.63
N PHE A 35 8.16 -11.84 3.86
CA PHE A 35 7.86 -10.70 4.72
C PHE A 35 8.37 -9.37 4.16
N MET A 36 9.53 -9.35 3.50
CA MET A 36 10.03 -8.15 2.83
C MET A 36 9.22 -7.84 1.58
N ILE A 37 8.85 -8.85 0.79
CA ILE A 37 8.07 -8.67 -0.45
C ILE A 37 6.68 -8.10 -0.16
N SER A 38 5.99 -8.62 0.85
CA SER A 38 4.70 -8.08 1.29
C SER A 38 4.79 -6.64 1.79
N SER A 39 5.88 -6.29 2.48
CA SER A 39 6.12 -4.90 2.90
C SER A 39 6.38 -3.97 1.72
N TYR A 40 7.15 -4.42 0.71
CA TYR A 40 7.33 -3.68 -0.55
C TYR A 40 6.00 -3.38 -1.23
N ALA A 41 5.14 -4.40 -1.41
CA ALA A 41 3.83 -4.23 -2.02
C ALA A 41 2.95 -3.25 -1.23
N PHE A 42 2.99 -3.28 0.10
CA PHE A 42 2.22 -2.35 0.93
C PHE A 42 2.62 -0.89 0.70
N VAL A 43 3.92 -0.58 0.79
CA VAL A 43 4.42 0.79 0.63
C VAL A 43 4.27 1.28 -0.81
N GLU A 44 4.49 0.40 -1.79
CA GLU A 44 4.20 0.68 -3.20
C GLU A 44 2.75 1.13 -3.38
N GLY A 45 1.79 0.41 -2.79
CA GLY A 45 0.38 0.75 -2.86
C GLY A 45 0.06 2.13 -2.29
N LEU A 46 0.53 2.41 -1.07
CA LEU A 46 0.29 3.69 -0.39
C LEU A 46 0.87 4.89 -1.15
N VAL A 47 2.12 4.76 -1.60
CA VAL A 47 2.78 5.82 -2.37
C VAL A 47 2.09 6.02 -3.71
N SER A 48 1.70 4.94 -4.38
CA SER A 48 1.03 5.01 -5.66
C SER A 48 -0.35 5.67 -5.55
N TYR A 49 -1.17 5.31 -4.55
CA TYR A 49 -2.46 5.99 -4.37
C TYR A 49 -2.30 7.47 -4.01
N ALA A 50 -1.35 7.83 -3.15
CA ALA A 50 -1.09 9.24 -2.85
C ALA A 50 -0.56 10.03 -4.06
N LEU A 51 0.27 9.42 -4.90
CA LEU A 51 0.72 10.03 -6.15
C LEU A 51 -0.41 10.16 -7.16
N ALA A 52 -1.30 9.15 -7.27
CA ALA A 52 -2.48 9.21 -8.12
C ALA A 52 -3.37 10.40 -7.73
N HIS A 53 -3.61 10.60 -6.43
CA HIS A 53 -4.33 11.77 -5.92
C HIS A 53 -3.68 13.11 -6.26
N LYS A 54 -2.34 13.17 -6.24
CA LYS A 54 -1.59 14.44 -6.42
C LYS A 54 -1.40 14.81 -7.88
N THR A 55 -1.08 13.84 -8.73
CA THR A 55 -0.69 14.09 -10.11
C THR A 55 -1.79 13.75 -11.11
N ASN A 56 -2.82 13.02 -10.68
CA ASN A 56 -3.91 12.52 -11.52
C ASN A 56 -3.42 11.68 -12.72
N GLU A 57 -2.23 11.08 -12.62
CA GLU A 57 -1.68 10.20 -13.64
C GLU A 57 -2.17 8.75 -13.43
N ALA A 58 -2.80 8.19 -14.47
CA ALA A 58 -3.34 6.82 -14.44
C ALA A 58 -2.31 5.74 -14.11
N LYS A 59 -1.02 5.97 -14.39
CA LYS A 59 0.06 5.01 -14.07
C LYS A 59 0.12 4.69 -12.58
N TRP A 60 -0.11 5.68 -11.72
CA TRP A 60 -0.05 5.51 -10.27
C TRP A 60 -1.28 4.76 -9.74
N GLU A 61 -2.44 4.98 -10.34
CA GLU A 61 -3.63 4.19 -10.05
C GLU A 61 -3.41 2.71 -10.39
N ILE A 62 -2.84 2.42 -11.57
CA ILE A 62 -2.53 1.06 -12.00
C ILE A 62 -1.54 0.38 -11.04
N LEU A 63 -0.47 1.08 -10.65
CA LEU A 63 0.50 0.57 -9.69
C LEU A 63 -0.14 0.31 -8.31
N GLY A 64 -1.00 1.22 -7.83
CA GLY A 64 -1.74 1.04 -6.59
C GLY A 64 -2.65 -0.19 -6.61
N ARG A 65 -3.37 -0.41 -7.72
CA ARG A 65 -4.22 -1.60 -7.90
C ARG A 65 -3.40 -2.88 -7.93
N ASN A 66 -2.31 -2.93 -8.68
CA ASN A 66 -1.42 -4.10 -8.74
C ASN A 66 -0.84 -4.44 -7.35
N ALA A 67 -0.43 -3.43 -6.58
CA ALA A 67 0.03 -3.60 -5.21
C ALA A 67 -1.07 -4.13 -4.27
N THR A 68 -2.31 -3.67 -4.47
CA THR A 68 -3.50 -4.14 -3.74
C THR A 68 -3.77 -5.61 -4.05
N ASP A 69 -3.68 -6.04 -5.31
CA ASP A 69 -3.88 -7.43 -5.71
C ASP A 69 -2.81 -8.36 -5.12
N LYS A 70 -1.53 -7.93 -5.11
CA LYS A 70 -0.46 -8.66 -4.42
C LYS A 70 -0.77 -8.79 -2.92
N MET A 71 -1.22 -7.71 -2.28
CA MET A 71 -1.59 -7.74 -0.86
C MET A 71 -2.78 -8.65 -0.59
N PHE A 72 -3.75 -8.72 -1.51
CA PHE A 72 -4.88 -9.64 -1.42
C PHE A 72 -4.43 -11.10 -1.43
N GLN A 73 -3.47 -11.46 -2.29
CA GLN A 73 -2.89 -12.81 -2.30
C GLN A 73 -2.23 -13.15 -0.96
N TYR A 74 -1.47 -12.21 -0.37
CA TYR A 74 -0.85 -12.43 0.94
C TYR A 74 -1.89 -12.56 2.06
N ALA A 75 -2.89 -11.68 2.08
CA ALA A 75 -3.99 -11.75 3.04
C ALA A 75 -4.81 -13.04 2.93
N SER A 76 -4.93 -13.61 1.72
CA SER A 76 -5.61 -14.90 1.52
C SER A 76 -4.87 -16.09 2.14
N ILE A 77 -3.54 -16.00 2.31
CA ILE A 77 -2.71 -17.07 2.88
C ILE A 77 -2.53 -16.87 4.39
N VAL A 78 -2.20 -15.64 4.82
CA VAL A 78 -1.94 -15.32 6.24
C VAL A 78 -2.70 -14.06 6.65
N PRO A 79 -4.04 -14.16 6.87
CA PRO A 79 -4.89 -13.00 7.12
C PRO A 79 -4.44 -12.15 8.32
N ILE A 80 -4.01 -12.80 9.41
CA ILE A 80 -3.60 -12.12 10.64
C ILE A 80 -2.50 -11.07 10.41
N ASN A 81 -1.60 -11.32 9.43
CA ASN A 81 -0.46 -10.45 9.15
C ASN A 81 -0.75 -9.37 8.10
N PHE A 82 -1.77 -9.56 7.25
CA PHE A 82 -1.91 -8.79 6.01
C PHE A 82 -3.31 -8.21 5.79
N GLN A 83 -4.33 -8.70 6.49
CA GLN A 83 -5.71 -8.24 6.30
C GLN A 83 -5.87 -6.74 6.58
N HIS A 84 -5.27 -6.24 7.65
CA HIS A 84 -5.32 -4.80 7.98
C HIS A 84 -4.64 -3.92 6.91
N LYS A 85 -3.55 -4.41 6.31
CA LYS A 85 -2.84 -3.73 5.20
C LYS A 85 -3.66 -3.72 3.93
N LEU A 86 -4.30 -4.84 3.59
CA LEU A 86 -5.21 -4.93 2.45
C LEU A 86 -6.38 -3.94 2.62
N LEU A 87 -7.02 -3.93 3.79
CA LEU A 87 -8.15 -3.05 4.08
C LEU A 87 -7.75 -1.58 3.92
N LEU A 88 -6.55 -1.20 4.35
CA LEU A 88 -6.04 0.16 4.16
C LEU A 88 -5.84 0.49 2.67
N LEU A 89 -5.23 -0.39 1.88
CA LEU A 89 -5.06 -0.16 0.44
C LEU A 89 -6.41 -0.07 -0.30
N GLN A 90 -7.40 -0.86 0.11
CA GLN A 90 -8.77 -0.77 -0.42
C GLN A 90 -9.44 0.56 -0.05
N ALA A 91 -9.23 1.06 1.17
CA ALA A 91 -9.71 2.36 1.59
C ALA A 91 -9.13 3.50 0.73
N GLU A 92 -7.81 3.48 0.49
CA GLU A 92 -7.13 4.45 -0.38
C GLU A 92 -7.67 4.41 -1.82
N SER A 93 -7.92 3.22 -2.36
CA SER A 93 -8.52 3.06 -3.69
C SER A 93 -9.95 3.65 -3.79
N LEU A 94 -10.77 3.41 -2.77
CA LEU A 94 -12.13 3.97 -2.70
C LEU A 94 -12.11 5.49 -2.51
N PHE A 95 -11.18 5.98 -1.69
CA PHE A 95 -10.97 7.40 -1.48
C PHE A 95 -10.56 8.11 -2.78
N PHE A 96 -9.66 7.50 -3.56
CA PHE A 96 -9.31 7.95 -4.91
C PHE A 96 -10.50 7.99 -5.87
N SER A 97 -11.36 6.97 -5.80
CA SER A 97 -12.54 6.86 -6.64
C SER A 97 -13.67 7.83 -6.25
N GLY A 98 -13.48 8.64 -5.20
CA GLY A 98 -14.48 9.59 -4.69
C GLY A 98 -15.53 8.98 -3.75
N ASP A 99 -15.40 7.69 -3.39
CA ASP A 99 -16.30 7.01 -2.46
C ASP A 99 -15.78 7.11 -1.03
N SER A 100 -15.78 8.34 -0.50
CA SER A 100 -15.28 8.61 0.85
C SER A 100 -16.09 7.91 1.95
N MET A 101 -17.37 7.64 1.70
CA MET A 101 -18.24 6.98 2.68
C MET A 101 -17.84 5.52 2.87
N ASN A 102 -17.61 4.78 1.78
CA ASN A 102 -17.12 3.41 1.92
C ASN A 102 -15.65 3.39 2.32
N ALA A 103 -14.81 4.32 1.84
CA ALA A 103 -13.42 4.43 2.30
C ALA A 103 -13.34 4.53 3.83
N SER A 104 -14.18 5.35 4.47
CA SER A 104 -14.25 5.46 5.94
C SER A 104 -14.47 4.12 6.62
N LYS A 105 -15.40 3.29 6.12
CA LYS A 105 -15.68 1.97 6.69
C LYS A 105 -14.47 1.03 6.58
N TYR A 106 -13.74 1.11 5.48
CA TYR A 106 -12.53 0.31 5.28
C TYR A 106 -11.36 0.80 6.16
N TYR A 107 -11.24 2.11 6.39
CA TYR A 107 -10.28 2.65 7.37
C TYR A 107 -10.58 2.17 8.78
N ASP A 108 -11.84 2.24 9.22
CA ASP A 108 -12.26 1.76 10.54
C ASP A 108 -11.99 0.25 10.70
N ALA A 109 -12.29 -0.53 9.66
CA ALA A 109 -12.00 -1.96 9.63
C ALA A 109 -10.50 -2.23 9.70
N ALA A 110 -9.67 -1.47 8.97
CA ALA A 110 -8.22 -1.62 8.99
C ALA A 110 -7.65 -1.37 10.40
N ILE A 111 -8.11 -0.30 11.07
CA ILE A 111 -7.70 0.04 12.44
C ILE A 111 -8.12 -1.05 13.42
N LYS A 112 -9.39 -1.49 13.35
CA LYS A 112 -9.91 -2.54 14.22
C LYS A 112 -9.12 -3.84 14.07
N THR A 113 -8.93 -4.32 12.84
CA THR A 113 -8.18 -5.56 12.57
C THR A 113 -6.71 -5.45 12.95
N ALA A 114 -6.09 -4.26 12.83
CA ALA A 114 -4.73 -4.05 13.30
C ALA A 114 -4.64 -4.18 14.83
N GLY A 115 -5.58 -3.59 15.57
CA GLY A 115 -5.64 -3.68 17.03
C GLY A 115 -5.92 -5.10 17.54
N GLU A 116 -6.86 -5.81 16.91
CA GLU A 116 -7.16 -7.21 17.25
C GLU A 116 -5.95 -8.15 17.09
N ASN A 117 -5.07 -7.82 16.14
CA ASN A 117 -3.88 -8.61 15.83
C ASN A 117 -2.58 -8.03 16.44
N ASN A 118 -2.67 -7.05 17.35
CA ASN A 118 -1.54 -6.42 18.06
C ASN A 118 -0.51 -5.72 17.16
N PHE A 119 -0.96 -5.09 16.07
CA PHE A 119 -0.10 -4.26 15.20
C PHE A 119 -0.10 -2.78 15.60
N ILE A 120 -1.04 -2.35 16.44
CA ILE A 120 -1.16 -1.01 17.04
C ILE A 120 -1.64 -1.11 18.48
#